data_AF-A0A931X1M5-F1
#
_entry.id   AF-A0A931X1M5-F1
#
_cell.length_a   1.000
_cell.length_b   1.000
_cell.length_c   1.000
_cell.angle_alpha   90.00
_cell.angle_beta   90.00
_cell.angle_gamma   90.00
#
_symmetry.space_group_name_H-M   'P 1'
#
loop_
_entity.id
_entity.type
_entity.pdbx_description
1 polymer ?
#
loop_
_entity_poly.entity_id
_entity_poly.type
_entity_poly.pdbx_seq_one_letter_code
_entity_poly.pdbx_strand_id
1 'polypeptide(L)' 'KEMAYDTLLSPRCLDRGLFRPEVVRQLLDEHVGGRAEWHPHLWSLLFLELWFQRFIDRGSGFDS' A
#
# COMPACT_ATOMS: atom_id res chain seq x y z
N LYS A 1 8.06 1.93 10.23
CA LYS A 1 6.85 2.72 10.57
C LYS A 1 6.52 3.66 9.41
N GLU A 2 7.37 4.64 9.09
CA GLU A 2 7.15 5.57 7.97
C GLU A 2 7.05 4.90 6.59
N MET A 3 7.92 3.94 6.26
CA MET A 3 7.88 3.27 4.94
C MET A 3 6.52 2.69 4.55
N ALA A 4 5.74 2.15 5.50
CA ALA A 4 4.42 1.59 5.19
C ALA A 4 3.37 2.67 4.93
N TYR A 5 3.42 3.78 5.66
CA TYR A 5 2.58 4.95 5.41
C TYR A 5 2.94 5.57 4.07
N ASP A 6 4.23 5.80 3.82
CA ASP A 6 4.70 6.42 2.58
C ASP A 6 4.36 5.57 1.35
N THR A 7 4.38 4.25 1.47
CA THR A 7 4.07 3.35 0.34
C THR A 7 2.56 3.26 0.11
N LEU A 8 1.78 2.94 1.15
CA LEU A 8 0.34 2.66 1.02
C LEU A 8 -0.51 3.94 0.91
N LEU A 9 0.00 5.08 1.39
CA LEU A 9 -0.61 6.40 1.20
C LEU A 9 0.13 7.22 0.13
N SER A 10 1.03 6.60 -0.65
CA SER A 10 1.67 7.29 -1.77
C SER A 10 0.63 7.74 -2.79
N PRO A 11 0.84 8.88 -3.47
CA PRO A 11 -0.02 9.31 -4.57
C PRO A 11 -0.23 8.22 -5.62
N ARG A 12 0.80 7.41 -5.93
CA ARG A 12 0.69 6.28 -6.84
C ARG A 12 -0.31 5.22 -6.38
N CYS A 13 -0.24 4.80 -5.12
CA CYS A 13 -1.15 3.79 -4.59
C CYS A 13 -2.59 4.33 -4.53
N LEU A 14 -2.76 5.60 -4.19
CA LEU A 14 -4.06 6.27 -4.15
C LEU A 14 -4.67 6.47 -5.54
N ASP A 15 -3.86 6.85 -6.52
CA ASP A 15 -4.30 7.08 -7.91
C ASP A 15 -4.78 5.78 -8.58
N ARG A 16 -4.24 4.62 -8.17
CA ARG A 16 -4.76 3.32 -8.61
C ARG A 16 -6.17 3.02 -8.06
N GLY A 17 -6.62 3.70 -7.00
CA GLY A 17 -7.95 3.50 -6.41
C GLY A 17 -8.18 2.10 -5.80
N LEU A 18 -7.12 1.35 -5.51
CA LEU A 18 -7.21 -0.04 -5.03
C LEU A 18 -7.77 -0.14 -3.61
N PHE A 19 -7.48 0.86 -2.77
CA PHE A 19 -7.90 0.89 -1.37
C PHE A 19 -8.36 2.29 -0.97
N ARG A 20 -9.16 2.34 0.10
CA ARG A 20 -9.58 3.60 0.71
C ARG A 20 -8.47 4.12 1.63
N PRO A 21 -7.87 5.30 1.36
CA PRO A 21 -6.80 5.86 2.19
C PRO A 21 -7.19 5.98 3.66
N GLU A 22 -8.45 6.24 3.94
CA GLU A 22 -8.98 6.39 5.30
C GLU A 22 -8.85 5.08 6.09
N VAL A 23 -9.20 3.96 5.45
CA VAL A 23 -9.14 2.62 6.08
C VAL A 23 -7.69 2.19 6.27
N VAL A 24 -6.83 2.43 5.28
CA VAL A 24 -5.39 2.13 5.35
C VAL A 24 -4.74 2.93 6.49
N ARG A 25 -5.06 4.22 6.61
CA ARG A 25 -4.57 5.07 7.70
C ARG A 25 -5.03 4.57 9.06
N GLN A 26 -6.29 4.19 9.20
CA GLN A 26 -6.81 3.63 10.46
C GLN A 26 -6.09 2.34 10.85
N LEU A 27 -5.91 1.40 9.91
CA LEU A 27 -5.18 0.14 10.16
C LEU A 27 -3.74 0.39 10.61
N LEU A 28 -3.07 1.31 9.92
CA LEU A 28 -1.72 1.72 10.27
C LEU A 28 -1.68 2.35 11.67
N ASP A 29 -2.60 3.26 12.00
CA ASP A 29 -2.66 3.93 13.30
C ASP A 29 -2.98 2.97 14.46
N GLU A 30 -3.87 2.00 14.25
CA GLU A 30 -4.19 0.97 15.24
C GLU A 30 -3.00 0.03 15.49
N HIS A 31 -2.28 -0.33 14.43
CA HIS A 31 -1.06 -1.12 14.50
C HIS A 31 0.07 -0.37 15.20
N VAL A 32 0.27 0.89 14.83
CA VAL A 32 1.23 1.81 15.44
C VAL A 32 0.93 2.07 16.91
N GLY A 33 -0.35 2.16 17.26
CA GLY A 33 -0.82 2.36 18.62
C GLY A 33 -0.78 1.09 19.48
N GLY A 34 -0.35 -0.05 18.94
CA GLY A 34 -0.32 -1.33 19.64
C GLY A 34 -1.72 -1.80 20.06
N ARG A 35 -2.78 -1.28 19.44
CA ARG A 35 -4.17 -1.62 19.78
C ARG A 35 -4.60 -2.92 19.11
N ALA A 36 -4.01 -3.25 17.97
CA ALA A 36 -4.31 -4.46 17.21
C ALA A 36 -3.14 -4.86 16.29
N GLU A 37 -2.96 -6.17 16.14
CA GLU A 37 -1.91 -6.79 15.32
C GLU A 37 -2.35 -6.88 13.85
N TRP A 38 -2.31 -5.75 13.13
CA TRP A 38 -2.64 -5.71 11.69
C TRP A 38 -1.47 -6.06 10.76
N HIS A 39 -0.35 -6.56 11.30
CA HIS A 39 0.85 -6.99 10.55
C HIS A 39 0.53 -7.77 9.25
N PRO A 40 -0.26 -8.86 9.27
CA PRO A 40 -0.52 -9.64 8.06
C PRO A 40 -1.33 -8.87 7.01
N HIS A 41 -2.28 -8.02 7.43
CA HIS A 41 -3.09 -7.21 6.51
C HIS A 41 -2.24 -6.14 5.83
N LEU A 42 -1.43 -5.42 6.61
CA LEU A 42 -0.51 -4.42 6.09
C LEU A 42 0.54 -5.05 5.16
N TRP A 43 1.03 -6.24 5.50
CA TRP A 43 1.94 -7.00 4.64
C TRP A 43 1.30 -7.38 3.31
N SER A 44 0.05 -7.86 3.31
CA SER A 44 -0.69 -8.16 2.07
C SER A 44 -0.86 -6.92 1.19
N LEU A 45 -1.19 -5.77 1.78
CA LEU A 45 -1.32 -4.50 1.04
C LEU A 45 0.01 -4.07 0.41
N LEU A 46 1.11 -4.14 1.18
CA LEU A 46 2.46 -3.83 0.70
C LEU A 46 2.89 -4.76 -0.44
N PHE A 47 2.65 -6.06 -0.27
CA PHE A 47 3.01 -7.05 -1.28
C PHE A 47 2.20 -6.84 -2.57
N LEU A 48 0.92 -6.47 -2.44
CA LEU A 48 0.07 -6.15 -3.57
C LEU A 48 0.56 -4.90 -4.31
N GLU A 49 0.90 -3.81 -3.62
CA GLU A 49 1.48 -2.60 -4.24
C GLU A 49 2.80 -2.92 -4.96
N LEU A 50 3.68 -3.72 -4.37
CA LEU A 50 4.92 -4.17 -5.02
C LEU A 50 4.66 -5.00 -6.28
N TRP A 51 3.64 -5.87 -6.23
CA TRP A 51 3.22 -6.64 -7.40
C TRP A 51 2.71 -5.72 -8.51
N PHE A 52 1.87 -4.74 -8.18
CA PHE A 52 1.40 -3.72 -9.12
C PHE A 52 2.55 -2.95 -9.76
N GLN A 53 3.51 -2.47 -8.97
CA GLN A 53 4.70 -1.81 -9.50
C GLN A 53 5.54 -2.71 -10.40
N ARG A 54 5.66 -4.01 -10.05
CA ARG A 54 6.51 -4.95 -10.77
C ARG A 54 5.91 -5.46 -12.08
N PHE A 55 4.59 -5.55 -12.17
CA PHE A 55 3.87 -6.17 -13.29
C PHE A 55 3.04 -5.17 -14.10
N ILE A 56 2.32 -4.25 -13.46
CA ILE A 56 1.48 -3.26 -14.15
C ILE A 56 2.31 -2.06 -14.62
N ASP A 57 3.08 -1.41 -13.73
CA ASP A 57 3.86 -0.22 -14.12
C ASP A 57 5.03 -0.55 -15.04
N ARG A 58 5.58 -1.76 -14.91
CA ARG A 58 6.64 -2.25 -15.80
C ARG A 58 6.11 -2.71 -17.16
N GLY A 59 4.81 -2.97 -17.28
CA GLY A 59 4.16 -3.36 -18.53
C GLY A 59 3.88 -2.17 -19.46
N SER A 60 3.79 -0.95 -18.93
CA SER A 60 3.58 0.28 -19.71
C SER A 60 4.81 0.79 -20.47
N GLY A 61 5.91 0.02 -20.51
CA GLY A 61 7.14 0.37 -21.25
C GLY A 61 7.49 -0.58 -22.41
N PHE A 62 6.60 -1.53 -22.77
CA PHE A 62 6.84 -2.46 -23.89
C PHE A 62 6.18 -1.98 -25.20
N ASP A 63 6.26 -0.69 -25.51
CA ASP A 63 5.98 -0.18 -26.86
C ASP A 63 6.67 1.18 -27.02
N SER A 64 7.95 1.15 -27.41
CA SER A 64 8.65 2.23 -28.13
C SER A 64 9.86 1.63 -28.84
#